data_AF-A0A5B7TSN5-F1
#
_entry.id   AF-A0A5B7TSN5-F1
#
_cell.length_a   1.000
_cell.length_b   1.000
_cell.length_c   1.000
_cell.angle_alpha   90.00
_cell.angle_beta   90.00
_cell.angle_gamma   90.00
#
_symmetry.space_group_name_H-M   'P 1'
#
loop_
_entity.id
_entity.type
_entity.pdbx_description
1 polymer ?
#
loop_
_entity_poly.entity_id
_entity_poly.type
_entity_poly.pdbx_seq_one_letter_code
_entity_poly.pdbx_strand_id
1 'polypeptide(L)'
;MATIINMPRLSDTMEEGVVAKWLKKVGDKVEEGDILAEIETDKATMEFESFNEGTLLYIGIQEGETSKVDTLLAIIGEEGEDISDLLKGASEDQKEDQKEAAVTEKSEVKEEAKASSNTAIPDGAEIITMPRLSDTMTEGTVASWLKKVGDTVKEGDILAEIETDKATMEFECFYEGTLLYIGVNEGETALVDSVLAVVGNAGTDVTELVEAIKAGAFSKSEAKEEAKPAPKKEEVKAAPPQAQKTVSAPAPEANVTTSASGGRIFASPLAKKIAQEKGINLAQVKGSGTGGRIIRSDVENFTPSQAGSSAMPFVASGEESFDEIPNSQMRKVIARRLGESKFTAPHYYLNVEFNMDNAIVFRQQFNSVPDTKISYNDMVVKAVALALKQHPQVNSQWFDDRMRINHHVHIGVAVAVEDGLLVPVLKFADEQSLQQIGSKVKEYAGKARNKKLTPQEMEGSTFTISNLGMFGITDFTSIINQPNSAILSVGAIVQKPIVKEGQIVVGNTMKLTLACDHRTVDGATGAQFLLTLKGFIENPVTMLV
;
A
#
# COMPACT_ATOMS: atom_id res chain seq x y z
N MET A 1 30.70 -32.47 -6.88
CA MET A 1 30.67 -31.07 -7.36
C MET A 1 29.39 -30.47 -6.87
N ALA A 2 29.53 -29.67 -5.80
CA ALA A 2 28.42 -28.96 -5.18
C ALA A 2 27.69 -28.09 -6.22
N THR A 3 26.37 -28.22 -6.24
CA THR A 3 25.46 -27.58 -7.20
C THR A 3 24.64 -26.52 -6.46
N ILE A 4 24.58 -25.33 -7.04
CA ILE A 4 23.74 -24.23 -6.56
C ILE A 4 22.30 -24.50 -7.00
N ILE A 5 21.39 -24.50 -6.03
CA ILE A 5 19.96 -24.59 -6.22
C ILE A 5 19.39 -23.20 -6.01
N ASN A 6 18.75 -22.65 -7.04
CA ASN A 6 18.12 -21.34 -7.00
C ASN A 6 16.62 -21.43 -6.72
N MET A 7 16.03 -20.32 -6.29
CA MET A 7 14.60 -20.15 -6.09
C MET A 7 13.85 -20.47 -7.40
N PRO A 8 13.06 -21.55 -7.43
CA PRO A 8 12.37 -21.97 -8.65
C PRO A 8 11.20 -21.03 -8.97
N ARG A 9 10.85 -20.95 -10.25
CA ARG A 9 9.58 -20.36 -10.68
C ARG A 9 8.48 -21.42 -10.60
N LEU A 10 7.62 -21.32 -9.58
CA LEU A 10 6.53 -22.28 -9.34
C LEU A 10 5.19 -21.84 -9.94
N SER A 11 5.07 -20.60 -10.44
CA SER A 11 3.92 -20.14 -11.23
C SER A 11 4.36 -19.21 -12.37
N ASP A 12 3.59 -19.15 -13.46
CA ASP A 12 3.89 -18.31 -14.63
C ASP A 12 3.97 -16.81 -14.31
N THR A 13 3.38 -16.38 -13.19
CA THR A 13 3.35 -14.99 -12.72
C THR A 13 4.23 -14.74 -11.48
N MET A 14 4.99 -15.74 -11.02
CA MET A 14 5.81 -15.64 -9.81
C MET A 14 7.09 -14.85 -10.09
N GLU A 15 7.25 -13.73 -9.39
CA GLU A 15 8.49 -12.93 -9.38
C GLU A 15 9.30 -13.13 -8.09
N GLU A 16 8.63 -13.47 -6.98
CA GLU A 16 9.22 -13.75 -5.67
C GLU A 16 8.47 -14.88 -4.95
N GLY A 17 9.15 -15.57 -4.02
CA GLY A 17 8.60 -16.66 -3.23
C GLY A 17 9.10 -16.62 -1.80
N VAL A 18 8.24 -17.02 -0.86
CA VAL A 18 8.59 -17.14 0.56
C VAL A 18 8.89 -18.60 0.87
N VAL A 19 10.03 -18.90 1.49
CA VAL A 19 10.27 -20.26 1.96
C VAL A 19 9.45 -20.47 3.23
N ALA A 20 8.26 -21.05 3.10
CA ALA A 20 7.35 -21.28 4.21
C ALA A 20 7.95 -22.25 5.24
N LYS A 21 8.65 -23.28 4.77
CA LYS A 21 9.27 -24.28 5.64
C LYS A 21 10.32 -25.11 4.92
N TRP A 22 11.44 -25.43 5.57
CA TRP A 22 12.39 -26.43 5.09
C TRP A 22 12.01 -27.81 5.63
N LEU A 23 11.93 -28.80 4.74
CA LEU A 23 11.67 -30.20 5.07
C LEU A 23 12.97 -31.02 5.21
N LYS A 24 14.10 -30.49 4.72
CA LYS A 24 15.46 -31.05 4.86
C LYS A 24 16.38 -30.04 5.54
N LYS A 25 17.28 -30.55 6.39
CA LYS A 25 18.27 -29.75 7.13
C LYS A 25 19.66 -29.88 6.52
N VAL A 26 20.53 -28.91 6.78
CA VAL A 26 21.94 -29.00 6.37
C VAL A 26 22.57 -30.25 6.99
N GLY A 27 23.15 -31.09 6.14
CA GLY A 27 23.70 -32.42 6.48
C GLY A 27 22.78 -33.58 6.11
N ASP A 28 21.52 -33.33 5.75
CA ASP A 28 20.61 -34.41 5.32
C ASP A 28 20.93 -34.87 3.89
N LYS A 29 20.80 -36.18 3.68
CA LYS A 29 20.88 -36.78 2.35
C LYS A 29 19.61 -36.46 1.56
N VAL A 30 19.80 -36.01 0.33
CA VAL A 30 18.79 -35.63 -0.65
C VAL A 30 18.91 -36.59 -1.84
N GLU A 31 17.81 -37.27 -2.17
CA GLU A 31 17.70 -38.07 -3.39
C GLU A 31 16.92 -37.30 -4.45
N GLU A 32 17.11 -37.63 -5.73
CA GLU A 32 16.32 -37.02 -6.81
C GLU A 32 14.83 -37.33 -6.58
N GLY A 33 14.03 -36.28 -6.42
CA GLY A 33 12.62 -36.37 -6.10
C GLY A 33 12.24 -36.14 -4.63
N ASP A 34 13.23 -35.87 -3.77
CA ASP A 34 12.96 -35.48 -2.37
C ASP A 34 12.49 -34.03 -2.27
N ILE A 35 11.49 -33.78 -1.43
CA ILE A 35 11.00 -32.42 -1.15
C ILE A 35 11.95 -31.73 -0.18
N LEU A 36 12.48 -30.59 -0.59
CA LEU A 36 13.45 -29.79 0.17
C LEU A 36 12.76 -28.75 1.06
N ALA A 37 11.78 -28.05 0.52
CA ALA A 37 11.09 -26.96 1.19
C ALA A 37 9.68 -26.74 0.64
N GLU A 38 8.81 -26.14 1.45
CA GLU A 38 7.53 -25.57 1.03
C GLU A 38 7.75 -24.10 0.69
N ILE A 39 7.37 -23.70 -0.52
CA ILE A 39 7.53 -22.33 -1.02
C ILE A 39 6.14 -21.74 -1.21
N GLU A 40 5.84 -20.69 -0.47
CA GLU A 40 4.62 -19.91 -0.61
C GLU A 40 4.76 -18.93 -1.78
N THR A 41 3.78 -19.02 -2.67
CA THR A 41 3.64 -18.15 -3.85
C THR A 41 2.42 -17.25 -3.70
N ASP A 42 2.21 -16.35 -4.64
CA ASP A 42 1.04 -15.48 -4.72
C ASP A 42 -0.31 -16.23 -4.87
N LYS A 43 -0.27 -17.54 -5.16
CA LYS A 43 -1.46 -18.38 -5.39
C LYS A 43 -1.65 -19.47 -4.35
N ALA A 44 -0.57 -20.11 -3.91
CA ALA A 44 -0.59 -21.25 -3.02
C ALA A 44 0.81 -21.55 -2.47
N THR A 45 0.85 -22.28 -1.36
CA THR A 45 2.06 -22.97 -0.90
C THR A 45 2.28 -24.21 -1.75
N MET A 46 3.46 -24.33 -2.34
CA MET A 46 3.86 -25.41 -3.22
C MET A 46 5.11 -26.10 -2.69
N GLU A 47 5.14 -27.43 -2.79
CA GLU A 47 6.29 -28.24 -2.39
C GLU A 47 7.39 -28.16 -3.47
N PHE A 48 8.63 -27.89 -3.05
CA PHE A 48 9.79 -27.84 -3.92
C PHE A 48 10.58 -29.14 -3.86
N GLU A 49 10.55 -29.87 -4.97
CA GLU A 49 11.24 -31.14 -5.19
C GLU A 49 12.68 -30.90 -5.71
N SER A 50 13.68 -31.58 -5.13
CA SER A 50 15.06 -31.56 -5.59
C SER A 50 15.23 -32.40 -6.85
N PHE A 51 15.85 -31.84 -7.88
CA PHE A 51 16.32 -32.59 -9.06
C PHE A 51 17.76 -33.08 -8.90
N ASN A 52 18.40 -32.80 -7.76
CA ASN A 52 19.80 -33.10 -7.51
C ASN A 52 19.94 -34.05 -6.32
N GLU A 53 20.75 -35.09 -6.51
CA GLU A 53 21.14 -36.01 -5.45
C GLU A 53 22.44 -35.53 -4.75
N GLY A 54 22.52 -35.73 -3.44
CA GLY A 54 23.68 -35.36 -2.64
C GLY A 54 23.33 -35.11 -1.19
N THR A 55 24.16 -34.35 -0.49
CA THR A 55 23.92 -33.87 0.87
C THR A 55 23.62 -32.37 0.82
N LEU A 56 22.60 -31.91 1.55
CA LEU A 56 22.30 -30.48 1.65
C LEU A 56 23.42 -29.79 2.43
N LEU A 57 24.28 -29.02 1.76
CA LEU A 57 25.47 -28.41 2.36
C LEU A 57 25.20 -27.00 2.90
N TYR A 58 24.22 -26.29 2.34
CA TYR A 58 23.91 -24.92 2.73
C TYR A 58 22.48 -24.54 2.39
N ILE A 59 21.85 -23.74 3.26
CA ILE A 59 20.56 -23.09 3.05
C ILE A 59 20.81 -21.59 2.94
N GLY A 60 20.48 -21.00 1.79
CA GLY A 60 20.70 -19.58 1.50
C GLY A 60 19.56 -18.67 1.98
N ILE A 61 18.32 -19.17 1.98
CA ILE A 61 17.12 -18.42 2.39
C ILE A 61 16.47 -19.15 3.57
N GLN A 62 16.27 -18.45 4.69
CA GLN A 62 15.71 -19.03 5.91
C GLN A 62 14.19 -19.18 5.84
N GLU A 63 13.62 -19.96 6.77
CA GLU A 63 12.16 -20.09 6.87
C GLU A 63 11.51 -18.73 7.18
N GLY A 64 10.46 -18.40 6.43
CA GLY A 64 9.76 -17.11 6.49
C GLY A 64 10.42 -15.98 5.67
N GLU A 65 11.56 -16.22 5.03
CA GLU A 65 12.21 -15.21 4.19
C GLU A 65 11.71 -15.25 2.73
N THR A 66 11.44 -14.06 2.19
CA THR A 66 11.07 -13.84 0.78
C THR A 66 12.33 -13.66 -0.07
N SER A 67 12.37 -14.29 -1.25
CA SER A 67 13.41 -14.01 -2.23
C SER A 67 12.87 -14.04 -3.66
N LYS A 68 13.54 -13.31 -4.56
CA LYS A 68 13.22 -13.27 -5.98
C LYS A 68 13.50 -14.64 -6.63
N VAL A 69 12.77 -14.96 -7.69
CA VAL A 69 13.07 -16.13 -8.54
C VAL A 69 14.52 -16.04 -9.06
N ASP A 70 15.17 -17.18 -9.20
CA ASP A 70 16.57 -17.35 -9.64
C ASP A 70 17.66 -16.94 -8.63
N THR A 71 17.30 -16.58 -7.39
CA THR A 71 18.26 -16.30 -6.30
C THR A 71 18.70 -17.58 -5.58
N LEU A 72 19.89 -17.59 -4.97
CA LEU A 72 20.43 -18.77 -4.26
C LEU A 72 19.50 -19.24 -3.13
N LEU A 73 18.95 -20.45 -3.27
CA LEU A 73 18.06 -21.08 -2.29
C LEU A 73 18.82 -22.07 -1.40
N ALA A 74 19.64 -22.94 -2.00
CA ALA A 74 20.44 -23.94 -1.29
C ALA A 74 21.64 -24.43 -2.11
N ILE A 75 22.56 -25.16 -1.48
CA ILE A 75 23.67 -25.85 -2.17
C ILE A 75 23.64 -27.33 -1.79
N ILE A 76 23.67 -28.22 -2.79
CA ILE A 76 23.69 -29.68 -2.62
C ILE A 76 24.99 -30.23 -3.21
N GLY A 77 25.72 -31.05 -2.47
CA GLY A 77 27.00 -31.61 -2.91
C GLY A 77 27.41 -32.86 -2.13
N GLU A 78 28.67 -33.29 -2.26
CA GLU A 78 29.17 -34.44 -1.49
C GLU A 78 29.43 -34.06 -0.02
N GLU A 79 29.30 -35.03 0.89
CA GLU A 79 29.47 -34.80 2.32
C GLU A 79 30.88 -34.28 2.65
N GLY A 80 30.97 -33.05 3.17
CA GLY A 80 32.23 -32.38 3.50
C GLY A 80 32.94 -31.68 2.33
N GLU A 81 32.27 -31.49 1.19
CA GLU A 81 32.79 -30.74 0.05
C GLU A 81 32.91 -29.23 0.37
N ASP A 82 34.03 -28.60 -0.03
CA ASP A 82 34.28 -27.18 0.25
C ASP A 82 33.46 -26.28 -0.70
N ILE A 83 32.46 -25.60 -0.14
CA ILE A 83 31.55 -24.68 -0.85
C ILE A 83 32.04 -23.21 -0.86
N SER A 84 33.24 -22.94 -0.35
CA SER A 84 33.76 -21.58 -0.15
C SER A 84 33.85 -20.75 -1.43
N ASP A 85 34.05 -21.38 -2.60
CA ASP A 85 34.15 -20.67 -3.87
C ASP A 85 32.77 -20.44 -4.53
N LEU A 86 31.77 -21.26 -4.21
CA LEU A 86 30.38 -21.06 -4.65
C LEU A 86 29.68 -19.94 -3.86
N LEU A 87 29.99 -19.84 -2.57
CA LEU A 87 29.52 -18.74 -1.72
C LEU A 87 30.14 -17.39 -2.14
N LYS A 88 31.38 -17.37 -2.64
CA LYS A 88 32.03 -16.15 -3.17
C LYS A 88 31.43 -15.67 -4.49
N GLY A 89 31.05 -16.60 -5.38
CA GLY A 89 30.36 -16.27 -6.63
C GLY A 89 28.94 -15.76 -6.40
N ALA A 90 28.19 -16.39 -5.50
CA ALA A 90 26.84 -15.93 -5.13
C ALA A 90 26.84 -14.59 -4.38
N SER A 91 27.93 -14.22 -3.71
CA SER A 91 28.07 -12.94 -3.02
C SER A 91 28.49 -11.76 -3.94
N GLU A 92 28.82 -12.01 -5.21
CA GLU A 92 28.92 -10.94 -6.23
C GLU A 92 27.56 -10.61 -6.86
N ASP A 93 26.72 -11.61 -7.16
CA ASP A 93 25.32 -11.38 -7.59
C ASP A 93 24.46 -10.80 -6.44
N GLN A 94 24.66 -11.25 -5.20
CA GLN A 94 24.02 -10.63 -4.03
C GLN A 94 24.54 -9.20 -3.75
N LYS A 95 25.70 -8.78 -4.25
CA LYS A 95 26.22 -7.41 -4.01
C LYS A 95 25.62 -6.36 -4.95
N GLU A 96 25.12 -6.74 -6.12
CA GLU A 96 24.34 -5.83 -6.96
C GLU A 96 22.90 -5.70 -6.46
N ASP A 97 22.25 -6.79 -6.01
CA ASP A 97 20.91 -6.73 -5.40
C ASP A 97 20.91 -6.14 -3.97
N GLN A 98 21.97 -6.31 -3.17
CA GLN A 98 22.06 -5.74 -1.80
C GLN A 98 22.39 -4.24 -1.76
N LYS A 99 22.82 -3.62 -2.87
CA LYS A 99 23.03 -2.16 -2.90
C LYS A 99 21.74 -1.37 -3.07
N GLU A 100 20.67 -2.02 -3.50
CA GLU A 100 19.34 -1.43 -3.63
C GLU A 100 18.43 -1.72 -2.41
N ALA A 101 18.79 -2.71 -1.58
CA ALA A 101 18.00 -3.14 -0.41
C ALA A 101 18.59 -2.79 0.98
N ALA A 102 19.81 -2.26 1.10
CA ALA A 102 20.46 -2.04 2.39
C ALA A 102 20.95 -0.59 2.61
N VAL A 103 20.01 0.31 2.93
CA VAL A 103 20.25 1.39 3.91
C VAL A 103 19.10 1.32 4.93
N THR A 104 19.21 0.39 5.88
CA THR A 104 18.92 0.61 7.30
C THR A 104 19.29 -0.64 8.09
N GLU A 105 20.50 -0.61 8.66
CA GLU A 105 20.98 -1.51 9.71
C GLU A 105 20.10 -1.36 10.97
N LYS A 106 19.57 -2.45 11.50
CA LYS A 106 20.11 -3.25 12.61
C LYS A 106 20.35 -2.49 13.92
N SER A 107 19.72 -2.98 14.97
CA SER A 107 20.33 -3.08 16.31
C SER A 107 19.92 -4.41 16.94
N GLU A 108 20.92 -5.27 17.12
CA GLU A 108 20.88 -6.65 17.61
C GLU A 108 20.69 -6.72 19.13
N VAL A 109 20.06 -7.79 19.65
CA VAL A 109 20.68 -8.71 20.64
C VAL A 109 20.04 -10.12 20.53
N LYS A 110 20.85 -11.09 20.07
CA LYS A 110 21.04 -12.52 20.44
C LYS A 110 19.90 -13.51 20.80
N GLU A 111 20.28 -14.78 20.54
CA GLU A 111 19.84 -16.08 21.11
C GLU A 111 18.55 -16.66 20.55
N GLU A 112 18.40 -17.96 20.28
CA GLU A 112 19.25 -19.15 20.21
C GLU A 112 18.33 -20.25 19.66
N ALA A 113 18.85 -21.17 18.85
CA ALA A 113 18.07 -22.31 18.38
C ALA A 113 17.68 -23.23 19.55
N LYS A 114 16.40 -23.60 19.68
CA LYS A 114 16.01 -24.82 20.40
C LYS A 114 14.89 -25.60 19.72
N ALA A 115 15.16 -26.90 19.65
CA ALA A 115 14.33 -27.97 19.11
C ALA A 115 12.95 -28.07 19.79
N SER A 116 11.96 -28.49 19.02
CA SER A 116 10.63 -28.86 19.50
C SER A 116 10.67 -30.13 20.35
N SER A 117 10.52 -29.96 21.67
CA SER A 117 10.15 -31.00 22.61
C SER A 117 8.64 -30.99 22.81
N ASN A 118 8.00 -32.15 22.75
CA ASN A 118 6.57 -32.29 23.08
C ASN A 118 6.41 -32.24 24.61
N THR A 119 6.31 -31.03 25.17
CA THR A 119 6.20 -30.81 26.62
C THR A 119 4.75 -30.97 27.07
N ALA A 120 4.49 -31.91 27.98
CA ALA A 120 3.17 -32.11 28.58
C ALA A 120 2.80 -30.92 29.47
N ILE A 121 1.55 -30.47 29.41
CA ILE A 121 1.03 -29.42 30.30
C ILE A 121 1.05 -29.97 31.75
N PRO A 122 1.69 -29.29 32.72
CA PRO A 122 1.72 -29.74 34.11
C PRO A 122 0.31 -29.87 34.72
N ASP A 123 0.08 -30.90 35.55
CA ASP A 123 -1.20 -31.11 36.23
C ASP A 123 -1.59 -29.86 37.05
N GLY A 124 -2.66 -29.18 36.63
CA GLY A 124 -3.19 -27.98 37.27
C GLY A 124 -2.70 -26.65 36.70
N ALA A 125 -2.08 -26.63 35.51
CA ALA A 125 -1.84 -25.43 34.71
C ALA A 125 -2.69 -25.44 33.43
N GLU A 126 -3.35 -24.34 33.13
CA GLU A 126 -4.20 -24.15 31.95
C GLU A 126 -3.65 -23.01 31.09
N ILE A 127 -3.60 -23.25 29.78
CA ILE A 127 -3.12 -22.27 28.80
C ILE A 127 -4.31 -21.49 28.28
N ILE A 128 -4.28 -20.19 28.51
CA ILE A 128 -5.25 -19.24 28.00
C ILE A 128 -4.73 -18.71 26.67
N THR A 129 -5.49 -18.91 25.61
CA THR A 129 -5.19 -18.39 24.28
C THR A 129 -5.93 -17.09 23.99
N MET A 130 -5.45 -16.33 23.01
CA MET A 130 -6.07 -15.09 22.54
C MET A 130 -7.48 -15.40 22.01
N PRO A 131 -8.54 -14.89 22.65
CA PRO A 131 -9.92 -15.19 22.26
C PRO A 131 -10.30 -14.47 20.98
N ARG A 132 -11.22 -15.08 20.21
CA ARG A 132 -11.91 -14.38 19.13
C ARG A 132 -13.05 -13.54 19.70
N LEU A 133 -12.84 -12.23 19.82
CA LEU A 133 -13.82 -11.28 20.37
C LEU A 133 -14.71 -10.62 19.29
N SER A 134 -14.45 -10.89 18.00
CA SER A 134 -15.24 -10.42 16.86
C SER A 134 -15.17 -11.44 15.71
N ASP A 135 -16.25 -11.61 14.95
CA ASP A 135 -16.35 -12.56 13.82
C ASP A 135 -15.32 -12.30 12.71
N THR A 136 -14.73 -11.10 12.66
CA THR A 136 -13.73 -10.67 11.67
C THR A 136 -12.32 -10.56 12.24
N MET A 137 -12.12 -10.91 13.52
CA MET A 137 -10.85 -10.74 14.21
C MET A 137 -9.88 -11.86 13.86
N THR A 138 -8.71 -11.50 13.33
CA THR A 138 -7.57 -12.40 13.07
C THR A 138 -6.44 -12.20 14.08
N GLU A 139 -6.35 -11.02 14.69
CA GLU A 139 -5.34 -10.64 15.67
C GLU A 139 -5.94 -9.68 16.71
N GLY A 140 -5.36 -9.63 17.91
CA GLY A 140 -5.77 -8.75 19.01
C GLY A 140 -4.57 -8.14 19.72
N THR A 141 -4.70 -6.89 20.18
CA THR A 141 -3.66 -6.19 20.93
C THR A 141 -4.05 -6.09 22.40
N VAL A 142 -3.15 -6.42 23.32
CA VAL A 142 -3.45 -6.26 24.75
C VAL A 142 -3.31 -4.78 25.12
N ALA A 143 -4.42 -4.10 25.40
CA ALA A 143 -4.41 -2.68 25.75
C ALA A 143 -3.92 -2.44 27.19
N SER A 144 -4.37 -3.25 28.15
CA SER A 144 -3.91 -3.20 29.53
C SER A 144 -4.14 -4.53 30.27
N TRP A 145 -3.25 -4.91 31.17
CA TRP A 145 -3.45 -6.04 32.08
C TRP A 145 -4.04 -5.55 33.41
N LEU A 146 -5.18 -6.12 33.81
CA LEU A 146 -5.83 -5.82 35.09
C LEU A 146 -5.36 -6.74 36.22
N LYS A 147 -4.68 -7.84 35.88
CA LYS A 147 -4.10 -8.82 36.81
C LYS A 147 -2.62 -9.03 36.50
N LYS A 148 -1.81 -9.21 37.54
CA LYS A 148 -0.36 -9.42 37.44
C LYS A 148 0.01 -10.88 37.72
N VAL A 149 1.18 -11.29 37.25
CA VAL A 149 1.73 -12.61 37.57
C VAL A 149 1.83 -12.76 39.10
N GLY A 150 1.25 -13.83 39.64
CA GLY A 150 1.11 -14.09 41.07
C GLY A 150 -0.25 -13.72 41.67
N ASP A 151 -1.11 -13.01 40.95
CA ASP A 151 -2.45 -12.65 41.42
C ASP A 151 -3.41 -13.85 41.32
N THR A 152 -4.30 -13.99 42.31
CA THR A 152 -5.40 -14.95 42.27
C THR A 152 -6.49 -14.48 41.29
N VAL A 153 -6.92 -15.39 40.43
CA VAL A 153 -7.95 -15.23 39.40
C VAL A 153 -9.09 -16.20 39.71
N LYS A 154 -10.32 -15.70 39.65
CA LYS A 154 -11.54 -16.50 39.74
C LYS A 154 -12.22 -16.58 38.38
N GLU A 155 -13.05 -17.59 38.19
CA GLU A 155 -14.01 -17.61 37.08
C GLU A 155 -14.87 -16.32 37.15
N GLY A 156 -14.84 -15.55 36.07
CA GLY A 156 -15.51 -14.25 35.97
C GLY A 156 -14.65 -13.01 36.25
N ASP A 157 -13.39 -13.17 36.64
CA ASP A 157 -12.48 -12.04 36.80
C ASP A 157 -11.95 -11.56 35.43
N ILE A 158 -11.91 -10.24 35.24
CA ILE A 158 -11.32 -9.64 34.04
C ILE A 158 -9.79 -9.66 34.16
N LEU A 159 -9.12 -10.25 33.16
CA LEU A 159 -7.67 -10.39 33.13
C LEU A 159 -6.98 -9.21 32.44
N ALA A 160 -7.51 -8.80 31.30
CA ALA A 160 -6.94 -7.78 30.44
C ALA A 160 -8.01 -7.10 29.58
N GLU A 161 -7.72 -5.90 29.11
CA GLU A 161 -8.46 -5.22 28.06
C GLU A 161 -7.79 -5.55 26.71
N ILE A 162 -8.54 -6.11 25.77
CA ILE A 162 -8.05 -6.50 24.44
C ILE A 162 -8.63 -5.53 23.41
N GLU A 163 -7.75 -4.81 22.73
CA GLU A 163 -8.07 -3.98 21.57
C GLU A 163 -8.18 -4.86 20.32
N THR A 164 -9.37 -4.86 19.74
CA THR A 164 -9.69 -5.56 18.49
C THR A 164 -9.76 -4.58 17.32
N ASP A 165 -10.08 -5.10 16.13
CA ASP A 165 -10.37 -4.31 14.93
C ASP A 165 -11.57 -3.36 15.08
N LYS A 166 -12.43 -3.55 16.10
CA LYS A 166 -13.70 -2.83 16.26
C LYS A 166 -13.84 -2.08 17.58
N ALA A 167 -13.29 -2.62 18.68
CA ALA A 167 -13.40 -2.04 20.01
C ALA A 167 -12.35 -2.62 20.97
N THR A 168 -12.06 -1.88 22.03
CA THR A 168 -11.44 -2.45 23.23
C THR A 168 -12.51 -3.20 24.02
N MET A 169 -12.26 -4.48 24.29
CA MET A 169 -13.18 -5.36 25.01
C MET A 169 -12.48 -5.94 26.24
N GLU A 170 -13.23 -6.06 27.34
CA GLU A 170 -12.75 -6.70 28.56
C GLU A 170 -12.72 -8.22 28.36
N PHE A 171 -11.58 -8.84 28.69
CA PHE A 171 -11.42 -10.29 28.61
C PHE A 171 -11.59 -10.94 29.98
N GLU A 172 -12.67 -11.71 30.12
CA GLU A 172 -13.05 -12.47 31.31
C GLU A 172 -12.36 -13.84 31.35
N CYS A 173 -11.81 -14.22 32.50
CA CYS A 173 -11.24 -15.55 32.72
C CYS A 173 -12.32 -16.58 33.02
N PHE A 174 -12.27 -17.72 32.34
CA PHE A 174 -13.13 -18.88 32.63
C PHE A 174 -12.49 -19.90 33.59
N TYR A 175 -11.25 -19.65 34.03
CA TYR A 175 -10.46 -20.57 34.84
C TYR A 175 -10.19 -19.98 36.23
N GLU A 176 -10.19 -20.84 37.25
CA GLU A 176 -9.78 -20.48 38.60
C GLU A 176 -8.31 -20.86 38.87
N GLY A 177 -7.58 -19.98 39.56
CA GLY A 177 -6.17 -20.24 39.88
C GLY A 177 -5.38 -18.98 40.19
N THR A 178 -4.07 -19.06 39.98
CA THR A 178 -3.13 -17.94 40.06
C THR A 178 -2.61 -17.68 38.65
N LEU A 179 -2.46 -16.42 38.25
CA LEU A 179 -1.83 -16.07 36.98
C LEU A 179 -0.33 -16.39 37.06
N LEU A 180 0.13 -17.42 36.36
CA LEU A 180 1.51 -17.94 36.45
C LEU A 180 2.43 -17.33 35.38
N TYR A 181 1.88 -16.94 34.22
CA TYR A 181 2.66 -16.35 33.13
C TYR A 181 1.79 -15.46 32.22
N ILE A 182 2.40 -14.40 31.68
CA ILE A 182 1.83 -13.53 30.64
C ILE A 182 2.65 -13.74 29.36
N GLY A 183 1.99 -14.20 28.30
CA GLY A 183 2.61 -14.49 27.00
C GLY A 183 2.69 -13.29 26.07
N VAL A 184 1.74 -12.35 26.19
CA VAL A 184 1.64 -11.14 25.36
C VAL A 184 1.62 -9.92 26.28
N ASN A 185 2.60 -9.02 26.13
CA ASN A 185 2.71 -7.84 26.99
C ASN A 185 1.72 -6.73 26.60
N GLU A 186 1.55 -5.73 27.47
CA GLU A 186 0.75 -4.54 27.15
C GLU A 186 1.31 -3.83 25.89
N GLY A 187 0.43 -3.53 24.94
CA GLY A 187 0.76 -2.93 23.65
C GLY A 187 1.19 -3.91 22.56
N GLU A 188 1.38 -5.20 22.88
CA GLU A 188 1.73 -6.23 21.90
C GLU A 188 0.49 -6.86 21.25
N THR A 189 0.63 -7.16 19.95
CA THR A 189 -0.41 -7.81 19.14
C THR A 189 -0.08 -9.29 18.99
N ALA A 190 -1.09 -10.14 19.16
CA ALA A 190 -0.97 -11.58 18.93
C ALA A 190 -2.15 -12.10 18.10
N LEU A 191 -1.91 -13.17 17.35
CA LEU A 191 -2.94 -13.82 16.52
C LEU A 191 -4.00 -14.48 17.40
N VAL A 192 -5.22 -14.59 16.90
CA VAL A 192 -6.26 -15.42 17.54
C VAL A 192 -5.72 -16.84 17.72
N ASP A 193 -6.04 -17.47 18.86
CA ASP A 193 -5.59 -18.79 19.30
C ASP A 193 -4.11 -18.90 19.71
N SER A 194 -3.33 -17.82 19.61
CA SER A 194 -1.97 -17.74 20.18
C SER A 194 -2.00 -17.72 21.72
N VAL A 195 -0.91 -18.10 22.39
CA VAL A 195 -0.87 -18.13 23.87
C VAL A 195 -0.88 -16.72 24.46
N LEU A 196 -1.90 -16.41 25.26
CA LEU A 196 -2.09 -15.13 25.93
C LEU A 196 -1.52 -15.14 27.36
N ALA A 197 -1.83 -16.19 28.13
CA ALA A 197 -1.39 -16.35 29.52
C ALA A 197 -1.47 -17.82 29.98
N VAL A 198 -0.90 -18.11 31.15
CA VAL A 198 -1.05 -19.41 31.83
C VAL A 198 -1.60 -19.19 33.23
N VAL A 199 -2.67 -19.89 33.59
CA VAL A 199 -3.31 -19.85 34.91
C VAL A 199 -3.25 -21.23 35.55
N GLY A 200 -2.91 -21.33 36.84
CA GLY A 200 -2.85 -22.63 37.51
C GLY A 200 -2.73 -22.53 39.02
N ASN A 201 -2.53 -23.66 39.70
CA ASN A 201 -2.41 -23.68 41.16
C ASN A 201 -1.21 -22.85 41.65
N ALA A 202 -1.35 -22.18 42.80
CA ALA A 202 -0.28 -21.36 43.37
C ALA A 202 0.97 -22.21 43.67
N GLY A 203 2.11 -21.82 43.07
CA GLY A 203 3.38 -22.55 43.22
C GLY A 203 3.60 -23.69 42.22
N THR A 204 2.73 -23.83 41.20
CA THR A 204 2.96 -24.75 40.08
C THR A 204 4.12 -24.24 39.23
N ASP A 205 5.14 -25.08 39.04
CA ASP A 205 6.29 -24.74 38.21
C ASP A 205 5.92 -24.88 36.73
N VAL A 206 5.77 -23.75 36.04
CA VAL A 206 5.47 -23.66 34.61
C VAL A 206 6.72 -23.33 33.79
N THR A 207 7.92 -23.41 34.37
CA THR A 207 9.16 -22.93 33.73
C THR A 207 9.43 -23.67 32.40
N GLU A 208 9.26 -24.99 32.34
CA GLU A 208 9.43 -25.77 31.11
C GLU A 208 8.35 -25.45 30.05
N LEU A 209 7.13 -25.12 30.49
CA LEU A 209 6.02 -24.74 29.61
C LEU A 209 6.25 -23.33 29.03
N VAL A 210 6.71 -22.39 29.85
CA VAL A 210 7.05 -21.02 29.44
C VAL A 210 8.24 -21.02 28.49
N GLU A 211 9.26 -21.85 28.72
CA GLU A 211 10.37 -22.01 27.78
C GLU A 211 9.91 -22.59 26.44
N ALA A 212 9.00 -23.57 26.44
CA ALA A 212 8.43 -24.12 25.21
C ALA A 212 7.53 -23.12 24.45
N ILE A 213 6.77 -22.28 25.17
CA ILE A 213 5.95 -21.20 24.57
C ILE A 213 6.85 -20.11 23.97
N LYS A 214 7.90 -19.68 24.68
CA LYS A 214 8.87 -18.69 24.18
C LYS A 214 9.69 -19.20 23.00
N ALA A 215 9.94 -20.50 22.92
CA ALA A 215 10.64 -21.15 21.82
C ALA A 215 9.75 -21.48 20.61
N GLY A 216 8.46 -21.12 20.64
CA GLY A 216 7.50 -21.41 19.54
C GLY A 216 7.23 -22.92 19.35
N ALA A 217 7.56 -23.75 20.33
CA ALA A 217 7.54 -25.21 20.24
C ALA A 217 6.25 -25.86 20.77
N PHE A 218 5.28 -25.07 21.25
CA PHE A 218 4.05 -25.58 21.83
C PHE A 218 2.92 -25.64 20.78
N SER A 219 2.41 -26.85 20.49
CA SER A 219 1.25 -27.07 19.60
C SER A 219 0.23 -27.97 20.29
N LYS A 220 -1.01 -27.48 20.42
CA LYS A 220 -2.15 -28.25 20.94
C LYS A 220 -2.70 -29.12 19.81
N SER A 221 -2.34 -30.40 19.76
CA SER A 221 -2.83 -31.35 18.75
C SER A 221 -4.19 -31.94 19.14
N GLU A 222 -5.22 -31.67 18.33
CA GLU A 222 -6.40 -32.54 18.17
C GLU A 222 -6.22 -33.46 16.95
N ALA A 223 -6.86 -34.63 16.98
CA ALA A 223 -6.47 -35.83 16.25
C ALA A 223 -7.11 -36.02 14.85
N LYS A 224 -6.25 -36.32 13.86
CA LYS A 224 -6.25 -37.48 12.92
C LYS A 224 -7.45 -37.75 11.96
N GLU A 225 -7.22 -37.57 10.64
CA GLU A 225 -7.64 -38.48 9.53
C GLU A 225 -6.98 -38.02 8.20
N GLU A 226 -5.94 -38.68 7.68
CA GLU A 226 -5.90 -39.77 6.68
C GLU A 226 -5.99 -39.34 5.20
N ALA A 227 -4.99 -39.79 4.42
CA ALA A 227 -4.56 -39.30 3.12
C ALA A 227 -5.22 -39.99 1.90
N LYS A 228 -5.19 -39.35 0.72
CA LYS A 228 -4.95 -40.04 -0.58
C LYS A 228 -4.60 -39.10 -1.76
N PRO A 229 -3.92 -39.59 -2.81
CA PRO A 229 -2.98 -38.80 -3.62
C PRO A 229 -3.37 -38.61 -5.10
N ALA A 230 -2.77 -37.55 -5.70
CA ALA A 230 -2.29 -37.28 -7.07
C ALA A 230 -3.07 -37.80 -8.32
N PRO A 231 -3.03 -37.05 -9.44
CA PRO A 231 -2.05 -37.44 -10.47
C PRO A 231 -1.44 -36.31 -11.34
N LYS A 232 -0.20 -36.60 -11.78
CA LYS A 232 0.67 -35.97 -12.79
C LYS A 232 0.02 -35.75 -14.17
N LYS A 233 0.46 -34.71 -14.89
CA LYS A 233 0.53 -34.74 -16.37
C LYS A 233 1.59 -33.79 -16.99
N GLU A 234 2.56 -34.43 -17.64
CA GLU A 234 3.25 -34.16 -18.92
C GLU A 234 3.65 -32.73 -19.33
N GLU A 235 4.97 -32.52 -19.41
CA GLU A 235 5.65 -31.45 -20.16
C GLU A 235 5.62 -31.69 -21.69
N VAL A 236 5.50 -30.60 -22.45
CA VAL A 236 5.84 -30.53 -23.87
C VAL A 236 6.99 -29.55 -24.06
N LYS A 237 8.06 -30.08 -24.66
CA LYS A 237 9.33 -29.42 -24.97
C LYS A 237 9.22 -28.55 -26.23
N ALA A 238 9.73 -27.32 -26.19
CA ALA A 238 9.98 -26.49 -27.37
C ALA A 238 11.40 -25.88 -27.33
N ALA A 239 12.09 -25.99 -28.47
CA ALA A 239 13.48 -25.60 -28.70
C ALA A 239 13.61 -24.12 -29.14
N PRO A 240 14.82 -23.52 -29.04
CA PRO A 240 15.01 -22.06 -28.93
C PRO A 240 15.25 -21.33 -30.28
N PRO A 241 15.00 -20.00 -30.35
CA PRO A 241 15.36 -19.19 -31.51
C PRO A 241 16.73 -18.49 -31.41
N GLN A 242 17.31 -18.29 -32.59
CA GLN A 242 18.61 -17.69 -32.89
C GLN A 242 18.69 -16.16 -32.68
N ALA A 243 19.92 -15.74 -32.42
CA ALA A 243 20.42 -14.38 -32.32
C ALA A 243 20.41 -13.55 -33.62
N GLN A 244 20.07 -12.26 -33.50
CA GLN A 244 20.53 -11.15 -34.36
C GLN A 244 20.63 -9.88 -33.49
N LYS A 245 21.84 -9.40 -33.22
CA LYS A 245 22.55 -8.28 -33.91
C LYS A 245 21.88 -6.91 -33.74
N THR A 246 22.53 -6.14 -32.90
CA THR A 246 22.38 -4.72 -32.59
C THR A 246 22.58 -3.83 -33.82
N VAL A 247 21.70 -2.82 -33.97
CA VAL A 247 21.89 -1.68 -34.86
C VAL A 247 21.74 -0.41 -34.02
N SER A 248 22.75 0.44 -34.12
CA SER A 248 22.87 1.73 -33.46
C SER A 248 21.96 2.79 -34.10
N ALA A 249 21.38 3.64 -33.26
CA ALA A 249 20.62 4.83 -33.63
C ALA A 249 21.30 6.10 -33.08
N PRO A 250 21.07 7.28 -33.68
CA PRO A 250 22.06 8.36 -33.82
C PRO A 250 22.00 9.44 -32.74
N ALA A 251 23.13 10.11 -32.54
CA ALA A 251 23.29 11.25 -31.64
C ALA A 251 22.66 12.55 -32.23
N PRO A 252 21.96 13.36 -31.40
CA PRO A 252 21.32 14.60 -31.84
C PRO A 252 22.30 15.78 -31.99
N GLU A 253 21.97 16.63 -32.97
CA GLU A 253 22.63 17.87 -33.33
C GLU A 253 22.53 18.93 -32.22
N ALA A 254 23.67 19.54 -31.88
CA ALA A 254 23.73 20.68 -30.98
C ALA A 254 23.64 22.00 -31.76
N ASN A 255 22.65 22.79 -31.35
CA ASN A 255 22.37 24.17 -31.71
C ASN A 255 23.59 25.07 -31.51
N VAL A 256 24.02 25.80 -32.55
CA VAL A 256 25.11 26.78 -32.46
C VAL A 256 24.53 28.17 -32.28
N THR A 257 24.51 28.67 -31.05
CA THR A 257 24.23 30.07 -30.73
C THR A 257 25.44 30.94 -31.03
N THR A 258 25.22 31.96 -31.86
CA THR A 258 26.17 33.00 -32.27
C THR A 258 26.31 34.13 -31.25
N SER A 259 27.54 34.53 -30.94
CA SER A 259 28.06 35.91 -30.68
C SER A 259 29.48 35.78 -30.10
N ALA A 260 30.53 36.55 -30.41
CA ALA A 260 30.64 37.92 -30.89
C ALA A 260 32.01 38.18 -31.58
N SER A 261 32.15 39.38 -32.15
CA SER A 261 33.32 40.04 -32.78
C SER A 261 33.52 39.80 -34.29
N GLY A 262 33.02 40.76 -35.07
CA GLY A 262 33.03 40.78 -36.53
C GLY A 262 34.40 41.11 -37.11
N GLY A 263 34.96 40.13 -37.82
CA GLY A 263 36.06 40.28 -38.76
C GLY A 263 36.09 39.04 -39.67
N ARG A 264 36.20 39.21 -40.99
CA ARG A 264 36.20 38.08 -41.93
C ARG A 264 37.44 37.21 -41.69
N ILE A 265 37.26 35.99 -41.17
CA ILE A 265 38.38 35.06 -40.90
C ILE A 265 38.91 34.50 -42.23
N PHE A 266 40.15 34.88 -42.57
CA PHE A 266 40.85 34.33 -43.72
C PHE A 266 41.60 33.08 -43.29
N ALA A 267 41.10 31.90 -43.64
CA ALA A 267 41.77 30.62 -43.37
C ALA A 267 41.85 29.78 -44.64
N SER A 268 42.96 29.06 -44.83
CA SER A 268 43.12 28.12 -45.94
C SER A 268 42.12 26.94 -45.80
N PRO A 269 41.66 26.32 -46.90
CA PRO A 269 40.72 25.20 -46.84
C PRO A 269 41.23 24.03 -45.98
N LEU A 270 42.54 23.78 -46.04
CA LEU A 270 43.20 22.74 -45.25
C LEU A 270 43.22 23.09 -43.75
N ALA A 271 43.50 24.34 -43.39
CA ALA A 271 43.44 24.80 -42.01
C ALA A 271 42.01 24.74 -41.43
N LYS A 272 40.98 25.04 -42.24
CA LYS A 272 39.57 24.90 -41.81
C LYS A 272 39.21 23.45 -41.50
N LYS A 273 39.63 22.51 -42.36
CA LYS A 273 39.36 21.08 -42.17
C LYS A 273 40.06 20.54 -40.91
N ILE A 274 41.34 20.87 -40.72
CA ILE A 274 42.10 20.45 -39.53
C ILE A 274 41.55 21.08 -38.25
N ALA A 275 41.10 22.33 -38.30
CA ALA A 275 40.50 22.98 -37.13
C ALA A 275 39.16 22.34 -36.74
N GLN A 276 38.35 21.96 -37.73
CA GLN A 276 37.10 21.23 -37.50
C GLN A 276 37.35 19.83 -36.93
N GLU A 277 38.33 19.09 -37.48
CA GLU A 277 38.73 17.77 -36.98
C GLU A 277 39.28 17.82 -35.54
N LYS A 278 40.00 18.89 -35.18
CA LYS A 278 40.58 19.08 -33.84
C LYS A 278 39.69 19.86 -32.87
N GLY A 279 38.48 20.27 -33.27
CA GLY A 279 37.58 21.06 -32.44
C GLY A 279 38.11 22.46 -32.06
N ILE A 280 39.02 23.02 -32.85
CA ILE A 280 39.69 24.31 -32.58
C ILE A 280 38.87 25.45 -33.19
N ASN A 281 38.52 26.46 -32.37
CA ASN A 281 37.86 27.66 -32.88
C ASN A 281 38.87 28.58 -33.61
N LEU A 282 38.74 28.67 -34.93
CA LEU A 282 39.60 29.48 -35.80
C LEU A 282 39.61 30.98 -35.44
N ALA A 283 38.59 31.49 -34.74
CA ALA A 283 38.57 32.88 -34.28
C ALA A 283 39.66 33.17 -33.22
N GLN A 284 40.16 32.13 -32.54
CA GLN A 284 41.17 32.23 -31.49
C GLN A 284 42.60 31.96 -32.03
N VAL A 285 42.72 31.53 -33.28
CA VAL A 285 44.00 31.19 -33.91
C VAL A 285 44.53 32.40 -34.68
N LYS A 286 45.72 32.88 -34.31
CA LYS A 286 46.37 33.98 -35.02
C LYS A 286 47.05 33.46 -36.30
N GLY A 287 46.59 33.92 -37.46
CA GLY A 287 47.12 33.48 -38.76
C GLY A 287 48.48 34.09 -39.08
N SER A 288 49.45 33.26 -39.46
CA SER A 288 50.82 33.67 -39.83
C SER A 288 51.04 33.80 -41.35
N GLY A 289 50.06 33.42 -42.18
CA GLY A 289 50.14 33.49 -43.63
C GLY A 289 49.99 34.90 -44.22
N THR A 290 50.34 35.05 -45.50
CA THR A 290 50.28 36.32 -46.24
C THR A 290 48.90 36.98 -46.13
N GLY A 291 48.84 38.21 -45.61
CA GLY A 291 47.58 38.93 -45.37
C GLY A 291 46.82 38.50 -44.10
N GLY A 292 47.49 37.86 -43.13
CA GLY A 292 46.89 37.41 -41.87
C GLY A 292 46.08 36.11 -42.00
N ARG A 293 46.37 35.30 -43.03
CA ARG A 293 45.64 34.06 -43.33
C ARG A 293 46.09 32.92 -42.41
N ILE A 294 45.14 32.20 -41.81
CA ILE A 294 45.41 31.01 -40.99
C ILE A 294 45.81 29.84 -41.91
N ILE A 295 47.03 29.34 -41.73
CA ILE A 295 47.58 28.20 -42.47
C ILE A 295 47.60 26.94 -41.60
N ARG A 296 47.87 25.79 -42.22
CA ARG A 296 47.90 24.48 -41.56
C ARG A 296 48.73 24.49 -40.26
N SER A 297 49.93 25.03 -40.32
CA SER A 297 50.86 25.07 -39.19
C SER A 297 50.34 25.89 -38.00
N ASP A 298 49.51 26.90 -38.25
CA ASP A 298 48.93 27.72 -37.17
C ASP A 298 47.92 26.91 -36.36
N VAL A 299 47.10 26.08 -37.04
CA VAL A 299 46.09 25.22 -36.37
C VAL A 299 46.75 24.00 -35.74
N GLU A 300 47.79 23.44 -36.36
CA GLU A 300 48.51 22.29 -35.81
C GLU A 300 49.31 22.65 -34.55
N ASN A 301 49.89 23.85 -34.50
CA ASN A 301 50.66 24.33 -33.37
C ASN A 301 49.82 25.16 -32.37
N PHE A 302 48.53 25.37 -32.64
CA PHE A 302 47.65 26.03 -31.69
C PHE A 302 47.30 25.05 -30.57
N THR A 303 47.92 25.26 -29.41
CA THR A 303 47.45 24.67 -28.16
C THR A 303 46.30 25.53 -27.65
N PRO A 304 45.05 25.03 -27.62
CA PRO A 304 43.95 25.77 -27.03
C PRO A 304 44.32 26.07 -25.58
N SER A 305 44.47 27.36 -25.26
CA SER A 305 44.39 27.80 -23.88
C SER A 305 43.02 27.31 -23.39
N GLN A 306 43.00 26.44 -22.38
CA GLN A 306 41.82 26.20 -21.56
C GLN A 306 41.47 27.55 -20.92
N ALA A 307 40.78 28.41 -21.66
CA ALA A 307 39.94 29.44 -21.10
C ALA A 307 38.87 28.64 -20.36
N GLY A 308 39.11 28.42 -19.06
CA GLY A 308 38.27 27.63 -18.21
C GLY A 308 36.84 28.14 -18.33
N SER A 309 35.99 27.39 -19.03
CA SER A 309 34.59 27.33 -18.64
C SER A 309 34.61 26.65 -17.28
N SER A 310 34.72 27.47 -16.24
CA SER A 310 34.57 27.07 -14.86
C SER A 310 33.09 26.77 -14.60
N ALA A 311 32.57 25.75 -15.27
CA ALA A 311 31.44 25.01 -14.74
C ALA A 311 32.05 24.06 -13.70
N MET A 312 32.25 24.57 -12.49
CA MET A 312 32.58 23.72 -11.35
C MET A 312 31.37 22.79 -11.15
N PRO A 313 31.56 21.46 -11.06
CA PRO A 313 30.47 20.59 -10.67
C PRO A 313 29.92 21.08 -9.32
N PHE A 314 28.61 21.27 -9.25
CA PHE A 314 27.95 21.61 -7.99
C PHE A 314 28.14 20.43 -7.05
N VAL A 315 28.94 20.63 -6.01
CA VAL A 315 29.06 19.72 -4.88
C VAL A 315 28.18 20.29 -3.79
N ALA A 316 27.04 19.65 -3.53
CA ALA A 316 26.18 20.04 -2.43
C ALA A 316 26.98 19.98 -1.12
N SER A 317 26.99 21.07 -0.36
CA SER A 317 27.70 21.16 0.93
C SER A 317 26.86 20.64 2.10
N GLY A 318 25.64 20.17 1.83
CA GLY A 318 24.73 19.64 2.84
C GLY A 318 24.86 18.12 2.93
N GLU A 319 24.61 17.60 4.12
CA GLU A 319 24.38 16.16 4.34
C GLU A 319 22.90 15.86 4.15
N GLU A 320 22.57 14.68 3.63
CA GLU A 320 21.19 14.22 3.55
C GLU A 320 20.68 13.95 4.96
N SER A 321 19.59 14.61 5.34
CA SER A 321 18.93 14.45 6.63
C SER A 321 17.47 14.08 6.42
N PHE A 322 16.98 13.10 7.17
CA PHE A 322 15.59 12.68 7.17
C PHE A 322 15.10 12.37 8.59
N ASP A 323 13.79 12.50 8.81
CA ASP A 323 13.11 12.10 10.05
C ASP A 323 12.28 10.84 9.78
N GLU A 324 12.36 9.85 10.65
CA GLU A 324 11.54 8.63 10.60
C GLU A 324 10.40 8.72 11.62
N ILE A 325 9.16 8.54 11.14
CA ILE A 325 7.96 8.54 11.99
C ILE A 325 7.25 7.19 11.83
N PRO A 326 7.07 6.40 12.90
CA PRO A 326 6.39 5.11 12.81
C PRO A 326 4.92 5.26 12.43
N ASN A 327 4.43 4.34 11.59
CA ASN A 327 3.02 4.33 11.17
C ASN A 327 2.10 3.88 12.31
N SER A 328 1.08 4.67 12.62
CA SER A 328 0.01 4.29 13.55
C SER A 328 -0.83 3.13 13.00
N GLN A 329 -1.46 2.36 13.89
CA GLN A 329 -2.34 1.24 13.48
C GLN A 329 -3.48 1.72 12.57
N MET A 330 -4.11 2.86 12.90
CA MET A 330 -5.14 3.46 12.05
C MET A 330 -4.65 3.73 10.62
N ARG A 331 -3.41 4.25 10.47
CA ARG A 331 -2.82 4.52 9.15
C ARG A 331 -2.57 3.24 8.37
N LYS A 332 -2.08 2.17 9.02
CA LYS A 332 -1.87 0.86 8.40
C LYS A 332 -3.19 0.27 7.87
N VAL A 333 -4.25 0.33 8.68
CA VAL A 333 -5.58 -0.16 8.28
C VAL A 333 -6.14 0.63 7.09
N ILE A 334 -6.04 1.97 7.11
CA ILE A 334 -6.46 2.82 5.99
C ILE A 334 -5.68 2.47 4.71
N ALA A 335 -4.36 2.30 4.81
CA ALA A 335 -3.52 1.94 3.66
C ALA A 335 -3.95 0.60 3.04
N ARG A 336 -4.16 -0.43 3.86
CA ARG A 336 -4.66 -1.74 3.41
C ARG A 336 -6.01 -1.61 2.70
N ARG A 337 -6.99 -0.94 3.33
CA ARG A 337 -8.35 -0.76 2.77
C ARG A 337 -8.36 0.02 1.45
N LEU A 338 -7.54 1.07 1.34
CA LEU A 338 -7.41 1.85 0.11
C LEU A 338 -6.76 1.03 -1.00
N GLY A 339 -5.74 0.23 -0.68
CA GLY A 339 -5.13 -0.73 -1.59
C GLY A 339 -6.18 -1.74 -2.10
N GLU A 340 -6.83 -2.46 -1.19
CA GLU A 340 -7.91 -3.41 -1.51
C GLU A 340 -8.94 -2.79 -2.45
N SER A 341 -9.48 -1.62 -2.11
CA SER A 341 -10.50 -0.95 -2.93
C SER A 341 -9.99 -0.59 -4.32
N LYS A 342 -8.80 0.01 -4.42
CA LYS A 342 -8.26 0.51 -5.68
C LYS A 342 -7.89 -0.61 -6.66
N PHE A 343 -7.43 -1.75 -6.15
CA PHE A 343 -7.04 -2.89 -6.98
C PHE A 343 -8.20 -3.83 -7.31
N THR A 344 -9.20 -3.95 -6.43
CA THR A 344 -10.33 -4.88 -6.65
C THR A 344 -11.52 -4.26 -7.38
N ALA A 345 -11.79 -2.96 -7.20
CA ALA A 345 -12.87 -2.27 -7.91
C ALA A 345 -12.35 -1.60 -9.19
N PRO A 346 -12.83 -1.98 -10.39
CA PRO A 346 -12.52 -1.27 -11.63
C PRO A 346 -13.12 0.14 -11.61
N HIS A 347 -12.31 1.12 -11.20
CA HIS A 347 -12.74 2.51 -11.10
C HIS A 347 -12.85 3.15 -12.48
N TYR A 348 -13.98 3.79 -12.75
CA TYR A 348 -14.08 4.80 -13.80
C TYR A 348 -14.70 6.09 -13.24
N TYR A 349 -14.47 7.20 -13.93
CA TYR A 349 -14.76 8.53 -13.43
C TYR A 349 -15.68 9.28 -14.39
N LEU A 350 -16.73 9.90 -13.83
CA LEU A 350 -17.64 10.79 -14.55
C LEU A 350 -17.51 12.20 -13.97
N ASN A 351 -17.18 13.16 -14.83
CA ASN A 351 -16.99 14.55 -14.46
C ASN A 351 -18.15 15.40 -14.99
N VAL A 352 -18.75 16.19 -14.12
CA VAL A 352 -19.82 17.13 -14.48
C VAL A 352 -19.60 18.48 -13.83
N GLU A 353 -20.23 19.50 -14.39
CA GLU A 353 -20.18 20.86 -13.86
C GLU A 353 -21.59 21.42 -13.77
N PHE A 354 -21.96 21.89 -12.57
CA PHE A 354 -23.29 22.39 -12.26
C PHE A 354 -23.28 23.89 -12.00
N ASN A 355 -24.36 24.56 -12.40
CA ASN A 355 -24.59 25.95 -12.03
C ASN A 355 -25.08 26.05 -10.57
N MET A 356 -24.43 26.87 -9.76
CA MET A 356 -24.73 27.04 -8.34
C MET A 356 -25.48 28.33 -8.02
N ASP A 357 -25.86 29.14 -9.01
CA ASP A 357 -26.45 30.46 -8.75
C ASP A 357 -27.76 30.36 -7.95
N ASN A 358 -28.65 29.45 -8.36
CA ASN A 358 -29.91 29.20 -7.65
C ASN A 358 -29.67 28.58 -6.26
N ALA A 359 -28.67 27.71 -6.13
CA ALA A 359 -28.30 27.11 -4.85
C ALA A 359 -27.76 28.15 -3.85
N ILE A 360 -26.98 29.12 -4.32
CA ILE A 360 -26.49 30.24 -3.52
C ILE A 360 -27.64 31.11 -3.04
N VAL A 361 -28.56 31.50 -3.94
CA VAL A 361 -29.74 32.31 -3.59
C VAL A 361 -30.62 31.56 -2.60
N PHE A 362 -30.91 30.27 -2.85
CA PHE A 362 -31.70 29.44 -1.96
C PHE A 362 -31.09 29.37 -0.56
N ARG A 363 -29.78 29.12 -0.45
CA ARG A 363 -29.10 29.07 0.84
C ARG A 363 -29.17 30.41 1.58
N GLN A 364 -29.00 31.53 0.88
CA GLN A 364 -29.12 32.87 1.49
C GLN A 364 -30.52 33.10 2.04
N GLN A 365 -31.55 32.74 1.29
CA GLN A 365 -32.95 32.85 1.72
C GLN A 365 -33.25 31.93 2.90
N PHE A 366 -32.84 30.65 2.82
CA PHE A 366 -33.07 29.68 3.89
C PHE A 366 -32.41 30.13 5.19
N ASN A 367 -31.13 30.56 5.13
CA ASN A 367 -30.38 31.01 6.30
C ASN A 367 -30.84 32.37 6.87
N SER A 368 -31.74 33.09 6.19
CA SER A 368 -32.33 34.31 6.75
C SER A 368 -33.33 34.03 7.87
N VAL A 369 -33.86 32.80 7.93
CA VAL A 369 -34.77 32.35 8.99
C VAL A 369 -33.94 31.97 10.24
N PRO A 370 -34.29 32.46 11.45
CA PRO A 370 -33.59 32.10 12.69
C PRO A 370 -33.50 30.59 12.90
N ASP A 371 -32.38 30.11 13.45
CA ASP A 371 -32.12 28.70 13.81
C ASP A 371 -32.11 27.68 12.66
N THR A 372 -31.98 28.13 11.41
CA THR A 372 -32.03 27.24 10.22
C THR A 372 -30.74 27.24 9.38
N LYS A 373 -29.57 27.38 10.00
CA LYS A 373 -28.30 27.46 9.26
C LYS A 373 -27.96 26.16 8.52
N ILE A 374 -27.84 26.25 7.21
CA ILE A 374 -27.37 25.20 6.30
C ILE A 374 -26.10 25.62 5.53
N SER A 375 -25.34 24.63 5.08
CA SER A 375 -24.18 24.72 4.22
C SER A 375 -24.48 24.20 2.81
N TYR A 376 -23.61 24.48 1.84
CA TYR A 376 -23.71 23.87 0.51
C TYR A 376 -23.54 22.35 0.57
N ASN A 377 -22.75 21.84 1.52
CA ASN A 377 -22.55 20.42 1.71
C ASN A 377 -23.87 19.72 2.10
N ASP A 378 -24.68 20.35 2.96
CA ASP A 378 -25.97 19.79 3.40
C ASP A 378 -26.95 19.66 2.22
N MET A 379 -26.93 20.64 1.32
CA MET A 379 -27.70 20.61 0.07
C MET A 379 -27.22 19.47 -0.85
N VAL A 380 -25.91 19.29 -0.99
CA VAL A 380 -25.34 18.18 -1.79
C VAL A 380 -25.70 16.83 -1.18
N VAL A 381 -25.56 16.65 0.14
CA VAL A 381 -25.95 15.42 0.83
C VAL A 381 -27.42 15.09 0.59
N LYS A 382 -28.32 16.08 0.75
CA LYS A 382 -29.76 15.87 0.51
C LYS A 382 -30.06 15.54 -0.96
N ALA A 383 -29.46 16.28 -1.90
CA ALA A 383 -29.65 16.07 -3.33
C ALA A 383 -29.17 14.67 -3.76
N VAL A 384 -28.01 14.23 -3.29
CA VAL A 384 -27.48 12.88 -3.52
C VAL A 384 -28.42 11.84 -2.92
N ALA A 385 -28.89 12.04 -1.69
CA ALA A 385 -29.77 11.07 -1.06
C ALA A 385 -31.09 10.86 -1.81
N LEU A 386 -31.69 11.95 -2.30
CA LEU A 386 -32.89 11.90 -3.14
C LEU A 386 -32.62 11.29 -4.52
N ALA A 387 -31.47 11.60 -5.14
CA ALA A 387 -31.08 11.02 -6.42
C ALA A 387 -30.84 9.51 -6.32
N LEU A 388 -30.23 9.02 -5.24
CA LEU A 388 -30.01 7.58 -5.01
C LEU A 388 -31.32 6.80 -4.87
N LYS A 389 -32.39 7.41 -4.34
CA LYS A 389 -33.73 6.79 -4.31
C LYS A 389 -34.31 6.56 -5.71
N GLN A 390 -33.99 7.44 -6.67
CA GLN A 390 -34.42 7.28 -8.07
C GLN A 390 -33.49 6.36 -8.87
N HIS A 391 -32.26 6.18 -8.41
CA HIS A 391 -31.21 5.41 -9.08
C HIS A 391 -30.64 4.31 -8.16
N PRO A 392 -31.44 3.28 -7.83
CA PRO A 392 -31.06 2.27 -6.84
C PRO A 392 -29.82 1.46 -7.24
N GLN A 393 -29.51 1.33 -8.53
CA GLN A 393 -28.29 0.67 -9.00
C GLN A 393 -27.01 1.38 -8.55
N VAL A 394 -27.02 2.71 -8.41
CA VAL A 394 -25.86 3.46 -7.88
C VAL A 394 -25.72 3.23 -6.36
N ASN A 395 -26.83 2.96 -5.67
CA ASN A 395 -26.86 2.63 -4.25
C ASN A 395 -26.67 1.12 -4.01
N SER A 396 -25.71 0.50 -4.69
CA SER A 396 -25.45 -0.94 -4.62
C SER A 396 -24.08 -1.26 -4.02
N GLN A 397 -23.86 -2.54 -3.73
CA GLN A 397 -22.60 -3.09 -3.23
C GLN A 397 -22.27 -4.37 -4.01
N TRP A 398 -20.99 -4.55 -4.33
CA TRP A 398 -20.48 -5.75 -4.99
C TRP A 398 -20.00 -6.77 -3.96
N PHE A 399 -20.43 -8.03 -4.11
CA PHE A 399 -19.87 -9.21 -3.46
C PHE A 399 -19.59 -10.26 -4.54
N ASP A 400 -18.70 -11.20 -4.27
CA ASP A 400 -18.26 -12.19 -5.26
C ASP A 400 -19.40 -13.10 -5.75
N ASP A 401 -20.38 -13.39 -4.89
CA ASP A 401 -21.54 -14.23 -5.18
C ASP A 401 -22.77 -13.45 -5.66
N ARG A 402 -22.86 -12.16 -5.33
CA ARG A 402 -24.07 -11.35 -5.55
C ARG A 402 -23.80 -9.85 -5.57
N MET A 403 -24.68 -9.13 -6.26
CA MET A 403 -24.81 -7.69 -6.08
C MET A 403 -25.95 -7.40 -5.08
N ARG A 404 -25.71 -6.53 -4.10
CA ARG A 404 -26.74 -6.06 -3.16
C ARG A 404 -27.18 -4.64 -3.55
N ILE A 405 -28.48 -4.46 -3.77
CA ILE A 405 -29.09 -3.13 -3.96
C ILE A 405 -29.68 -2.67 -2.63
N ASN A 406 -29.29 -1.49 -2.16
CA ASN A 406 -29.78 -0.94 -0.89
C ASN A 406 -31.03 -0.08 -1.12
N HIS A 407 -32.08 -0.35 -0.35
CA HIS A 407 -33.33 0.41 -0.40
C HIS A 407 -33.31 1.61 0.55
N HIS A 408 -32.46 1.58 1.58
CA HIS A 408 -32.19 2.72 2.44
C HIS A 408 -30.98 3.50 1.92
N VAL A 409 -30.92 4.80 2.23
CA VAL A 409 -29.80 5.64 1.82
C VAL A 409 -29.02 6.09 3.05
N HIS A 410 -27.77 5.66 3.16
CA HIS A 410 -26.87 6.02 4.25
C HIS A 410 -25.65 6.72 3.66
N ILE A 411 -25.49 8.01 3.96
CA ILE A 411 -24.43 8.82 3.36
C ILE A 411 -23.26 8.94 4.34
N GLY A 412 -22.13 8.36 3.96
CA GLY A 412 -20.85 8.63 4.60
C GLY A 412 -20.31 10.00 4.18
N VAL A 413 -19.98 10.87 5.13
CA VAL A 413 -19.39 12.19 4.85
C VAL A 413 -17.95 12.17 5.31
N ALA A 414 -17.01 12.34 4.38
CA ALA A 414 -15.59 12.29 4.68
C ALA A 414 -15.16 13.54 5.47
N VAL A 415 -14.52 13.33 6.63
CA VAL A 415 -14.02 14.39 7.52
C VAL A 415 -12.53 14.19 7.74
N ALA A 416 -11.74 15.21 7.36
CA ALA A 416 -10.30 15.23 7.61
C ALA A 416 -10.00 15.46 9.10
N VAL A 417 -9.06 14.66 9.63
CA VAL A 417 -8.50 14.77 10.98
C VAL A 417 -6.97 14.68 10.90
N GLU A 418 -6.26 15.05 11.97
CA GLU A 418 -4.78 15.09 11.99
C GLU A 418 -4.14 13.75 11.60
N ASP A 419 -4.69 12.65 12.11
CA ASP A 419 -4.15 11.31 11.88
C ASP A 419 -4.68 10.62 10.60
N GLY A 420 -5.54 11.29 9.81
CA GLY A 420 -6.08 10.73 8.56
C GLY A 420 -7.50 11.16 8.20
N LEU A 421 -8.33 10.20 7.80
CA LEU A 421 -9.69 10.42 7.32
C LEU A 421 -10.69 9.55 8.10
N LEU A 422 -11.74 10.17 8.62
CA LEU A 422 -12.87 9.48 9.22
C LEU A 422 -14.13 9.72 8.39
N VAL A 423 -15.02 8.73 8.35
CA VAL A 423 -16.25 8.79 7.54
C VAL A 423 -17.46 8.52 8.43
N PRO A 424 -17.97 9.52 9.19
CA PRO A 424 -19.26 9.41 9.85
C PRO A 424 -20.40 9.18 8.86
N VAL A 425 -21.40 8.41 9.28
CA VAL A 425 -22.52 7.95 8.45
C VAL A 425 -23.83 8.57 8.89
N LEU A 426 -24.47 9.31 7.98
CA LEU A 426 -25.82 9.81 8.12
C LEU A 426 -26.82 8.72 7.70
N LYS A 427 -27.38 8.01 8.68
CA LYS A 427 -28.41 6.99 8.44
C LYS A 427 -29.73 7.61 7.97
N PHE A 428 -30.38 6.99 7.00
CA PHE A 428 -31.63 7.43 6.36
C PHE A 428 -31.59 8.90 5.91
N ALA A 429 -30.51 9.31 5.25
CA ALA A 429 -30.29 10.71 4.85
C ALA A 429 -31.36 11.23 3.88
N ASP A 430 -32.01 10.33 3.16
CA ASP A 430 -33.11 10.64 2.24
C ASP A 430 -34.38 11.11 2.97
N GLU A 431 -34.63 10.63 4.19
CA GLU A 431 -35.79 11.00 5.01
C GLU A 431 -35.53 12.26 5.87
N GLN A 432 -34.27 12.60 6.10
CA GLN A 432 -33.90 13.75 6.92
C GLN A 432 -34.15 15.10 6.23
N SER A 433 -34.55 16.11 7.00
CA SER A 433 -34.59 17.49 6.52
C SER A 433 -33.18 18.08 6.37
N LEU A 434 -33.04 19.16 5.58
CA LEU A 434 -31.76 19.87 5.43
C LEU A 434 -31.18 20.35 6.77
N GLN A 435 -32.04 20.76 7.71
CA GLN A 435 -31.62 21.21 9.04
C GLN A 435 -31.12 20.05 9.91
N GLN A 436 -31.78 18.90 9.83
CA GLN A 436 -31.35 17.68 10.53
C GLN A 436 -30.00 17.20 10.01
N ILE A 437 -29.83 17.20 8.68
CA ILE A 437 -28.55 16.87 8.03
C ILE A 437 -27.46 17.83 8.51
N GLY A 438 -27.67 19.15 8.42
CA GLY A 438 -26.66 20.13 8.82
C GLY A 438 -26.27 20.05 10.30
N SER A 439 -27.24 19.78 11.18
CA SER A 439 -26.99 19.60 12.61
C SER A 439 -26.16 18.34 12.88
N LYS A 440 -26.53 17.20 12.28
CA LYS A 440 -25.79 15.93 12.44
C LYS A 440 -24.39 15.98 11.84
N VAL A 441 -24.23 16.56 10.65
CA VAL A 441 -22.90 16.73 10.02
C VAL A 441 -21.98 17.56 10.91
N LYS A 442 -22.50 18.65 11.49
CA LYS A 442 -21.73 19.49 12.40
C LYS A 442 -21.36 18.77 13.70
N GLU A 443 -22.29 18.00 14.27
CA GLU A 443 -22.05 17.18 15.44
C GLU A 443 -20.95 16.13 15.17
N TYR A 444 -21.10 15.35 14.10
CA TYR A 444 -20.15 14.31 13.74
C TYR A 444 -18.78 14.86 13.34
N ALA A 445 -18.72 15.99 12.64
CA ALA A 445 -17.44 16.67 12.38
C ALA A 445 -16.75 17.11 13.67
N GLY A 446 -17.52 17.58 14.66
CA GLY A 446 -17.00 17.91 16.00
C GLY A 446 -16.50 16.68 16.75
N LYS A 447 -17.27 15.57 16.74
CA LYS A 447 -16.86 14.30 17.34
C LYS A 447 -15.62 13.71 16.66
N ALA A 448 -15.53 13.78 15.33
CA ALA A 448 -14.41 13.25 14.56
C ALA A 448 -13.10 13.96 14.93
N ARG A 449 -13.11 15.30 14.93
CA ARG A 449 -11.94 16.11 15.31
C ARG A 449 -11.50 15.91 16.75
N ASN A 450 -12.44 15.60 17.64
CA ASN A 450 -12.18 15.37 19.05
C ASN A 450 -11.94 13.88 19.39
N LYS A 451 -11.84 12.99 18.38
CA LYS A 451 -11.66 11.54 18.57
C LYS A 451 -12.74 10.88 19.44
N LYS A 452 -14.00 11.32 19.31
CA LYS A 452 -15.17 10.85 20.09
C LYS A 452 -16.26 10.18 19.23
N LEU A 453 -15.92 9.82 17.99
CA LEU A 453 -16.87 9.12 17.12
C LEU A 453 -16.95 7.65 17.55
N THR A 454 -18.15 7.07 17.58
CA THR A 454 -18.29 5.65 17.89
C THR A 454 -18.21 4.80 16.63
N PRO A 455 -17.82 3.52 16.71
CA PRO A 455 -17.81 2.62 15.56
C PRO A 455 -19.16 2.53 14.85
N GLN A 456 -20.28 2.53 15.60
CA GLN A 456 -21.63 2.48 15.00
C GLN A 456 -22.01 3.73 14.20
N GLU A 457 -21.33 4.85 14.45
CA GLU A 457 -21.46 6.10 13.69
C GLU A 457 -20.60 6.10 12.41
N MET A 458 -19.63 5.19 12.26
CA MET A 458 -18.77 5.05 11.07
C MET A 458 -19.18 3.93 10.14
N GLU A 459 -20.00 2.99 10.62
CA GLU A 459 -20.39 1.80 9.86
C GLU A 459 -21.69 1.98 9.05
N GLY A 460 -21.79 1.19 7.97
CA GLY A 460 -23.04 1.01 7.23
C GLY A 460 -23.36 2.11 6.22
N SER A 461 -22.38 2.89 5.77
CA SER A 461 -22.61 3.75 4.60
C SER A 461 -23.00 2.91 3.39
N THR A 462 -23.86 3.45 2.53
CA THR A 462 -24.18 2.88 1.20
C THR A 462 -23.62 3.75 0.07
N PHE A 463 -23.29 5.01 0.36
CA PHE A 463 -22.65 5.95 -0.55
C PHE A 463 -21.74 6.90 0.23
N THR A 464 -20.68 7.41 -0.39
CA THR A 464 -19.75 8.36 0.26
C THR A 464 -19.65 9.68 -0.48
N ILE A 465 -19.54 10.78 0.26
CA ILE A 465 -19.29 12.11 -0.26
C ILE A 465 -17.99 12.64 0.36
N SER A 466 -17.10 13.15 -0.48
CA SER A 466 -15.87 13.83 -0.08
C SER A 466 -15.86 15.23 -0.66
N ASN A 467 -15.57 16.23 0.18
CA ASN A 467 -15.62 17.64 -0.21
C ASN A 467 -14.30 18.34 0.14
N LEU A 468 -13.60 18.82 -0.89
CA LEU A 468 -12.36 19.58 -0.76
C LEU A 468 -12.49 21.03 -1.27
N GLY A 469 -13.72 21.48 -1.54
CA GLY A 469 -13.97 22.84 -2.03
C GLY A 469 -13.52 23.94 -1.07
N MET A 470 -13.46 23.64 0.24
CA MET A 470 -12.92 24.58 1.25
C MET A 470 -11.42 24.86 1.11
N PHE A 471 -10.67 23.97 0.43
CA PHE A 471 -9.23 24.12 0.17
C PHE A 471 -8.94 24.75 -1.20
N GLY A 472 -9.97 25.18 -1.94
CA GLY A 472 -9.82 25.75 -3.28
C GLY A 472 -9.60 24.73 -4.40
N ILE A 473 -9.71 23.44 -4.10
CA ILE A 473 -9.59 22.37 -5.10
C ILE A 473 -10.80 22.39 -6.03
N THR A 474 -10.59 22.66 -7.32
CA THR A 474 -11.67 22.76 -8.31
C THR A 474 -12.19 21.40 -8.73
N ASP A 475 -11.33 20.40 -8.83
CA ASP A 475 -11.66 19.03 -9.21
C ASP A 475 -10.64 18.07 -8.62
N PHE A 476 -11.11 16.89 -8.22
CA PHE A 476 -10.29 15.78 -7.75
C PHE A 476 -11.09 14.47 -7.90
N THR A 477 -10.38 13.35 -7.85
CA THR A 477 -10.97 12.01 -7.85
C THR A 477 -10.75 11.37 -6.48
N SER A 478 -11.74 10.65 -5.97
CA SER A 478 -11.61 9.85 -4.75
C SER A 478 -11.50 8.35 -5.07
N ILE A 479 -10.93 7.60 -4.12
CA ILE A 479 -10.97 6.14 -4.10
C ILE A 479 -12.28 5.73 -3.42
N ILE A 480 -12.96 4.74 -3.96
CA ILE A 480 -14.23 4.25 -3.43
C ILE A 480 -14.01 3.68 -2.02
N ASN A 481 -14.87 4.04 -1.07
CA ASN A 481 -14.86 3.43 0.25
C ASN A 481 -15.68 2.14 0.21
N GLN A 482 -15.04 1.00 -0.05
CA GLN A 482 -15.74 -0.29 -0.07
C GLN A 482 -16.41 -0.57 1.29
N PRO A 483 -17.59 -1.23 1.31
CA PRO A 483 -18.25 -1.93 0.20
C PRO A 483 -19.14 -1.07 -0.72
N ASN A 484 -19.09 0.27 -0.64
CA ASN A 484 -19.90 1.14 -1.52
C ASN A 484 -19.49 0.95 -2.98
N SER A 485 -20.43 1.14 -3.90
CA SER A 485 -20.12 1.11 -5.35
C SER A 485 -19.69 2.45 -5.92
N ALA A 486 -19.89 3.55 -5.19
CA ALA A 486 -19.60 4.88 -5.69
C ALA A 486 -19.22 5.88 -4.59
N ILE A 487 -18.44 6.88 -4.98
CA ILE A 487 -18.07 8.04 -4.15
C ILE A 487 -18.14 9.32 -4.99
N LEU A 488 -18.71 10.38 -4.41
CA LEU A 488 -18.81 11.70 -5.02
C LEU A 488 -17.75 12.65 -4.45
N SER A 489 -16.92 13.19 -5.32
CA SER A 489 -15.93 14.23 -5.00
C SER A 489 -16.50 15.61 -5.37
N VAL A 490 -16.56 16.52 -4.39
CA VAL A 490 -17.15 17.85 -4.50
C VAL A 490 -16.06 18.92 -4.53
N GLY A 491 -15.94 19.61 -5.67
CA GLY A 491 -14.97 20.71 -5.85
C GLY A 491 -15.45 22.06 -5.31
N ALA A 492 -14.57 23.06 -5.43
CA ALA A 492 -14.83 24.43 -5.04
C ALA A 492 -15.87 25.09 -5.96
N ILE A 493 -16.70 25.97 -5.38
CA ILE A 493 -17.59 26.84 -6.14
C ILE A 493 -16.76 28.02 -6.66
N VAL A 494 -16.63 28.14 -7.98
CA VAL A 494 -15.83 29.18 -8.63
C VAL A 494 -16.68 30.07 -9.51
N GLN A 495 -16.39 31.38 -9.48
CA GLN A 495 -16.97 32.34 -10.41
C GLN A 495 -16.19 32.33 -11.72
N LYS A 496 -16.89 32.13 -12.83
CA LYS A 496 -16.28 32.18 -14.16
C LYS A 496 -17.29 32.63 -15.23
N PRO A 497 -16.82 33.07 -16.41
CA PRO A 497 -17.68 33.38 -17.54
C PRO A 497 -18.42 32.12 -18.01
N ILE A 498 -19.74 32.17 -18.07
CA ILE A 498 -20.61 31.12 -18.59
C ILE A 498 -21.58 31.71 -19.63
N VAL A 499 -22.06 30.87 -20.54
CA VAL A 499 -23.07 31.29 -21.51
C VAL A 499 -24.46 31.00 -20.93
N LYS A 500 -25.27 32.04 -20.73
CA LYS A 500 -26.70 31.93 -20.42
C LYS A 500 -27.49 32.63 -21.50
N GLU A 501 -28.45 31.93 -22.11
CA GLU A 501 -29.34 32.48 -23.15
C GLU A 501 -28.57 33.16 -24.31
N GLY A 502 -27.40 32.63 -24.66
CA GLY A 502 -26.54 33.18 -25.73
C GLY A 502 -25.67 34.37 -25.31
N GLN A 503 -25.72 34.82 -24.05
CA GLN A 503 -24.88 35.90 -23.53
C GLN A 503 -23.81 35.37 -22.57
N ILE A 504 -22.62 35.97 -22.59
CA ILE A 504 -21.57 35.68 -21.62
C ILE A 504 -21.86 36.46 -20.34
N VAL A 505 -22.12 35.74 -19.26
CA VAL A 505 -22.37 36.31 -17.92
C VAL A 505 -21.44 35.65 -16.91
N VAL A 506 -21.18 36.33 -15.78
CA VAL A 506 -20.48 35.70 -14.66
C VAL A 506 -21.45 34.75 -13.96
N GLY A 507 -21.05 33.50 -13.76
CA GLY A 507 -21.82 32.52 -13.02
C GLY A 507 -20.98 31.75 -12.02
N ASN A 508 -21.63 31.21 -11.00
CA ASN A 508 -21.00 30.34 -10.02
C ASN A 508 -21.16 28.89 -10.46
N THR A 509 -20.06 28.16 -10.54
CA THR A 509 -20.04 26.77 -11.03
C THR A 509 -19.33 25.87 -10.03
N MET A 510 -19.79 24.64 -9.92
CA MET A 510 -19.19 23.60 -9.08
C MET A 510 -18.96 22.36 -9.93
N LYS A 511 -17.72 21.87 -9.97
CA LYS A 511 -17.41 20.60 -10.59
C LYS A 511 -17.61 19.47 -9.58
N LEU A 512 -18.19 18.37 -10.06
CA LEU A 512 -18.35 17.14 -9.33
C LEU A 512 -17.72 16.00 -10.12
N THR A 513 -17.05 15.11 -9.42
CA THR A 513 -16.47 13.90 -9.98
C THR A 513 -17.05 12.70 -9.27
N LEU A 514 -17.72 11.83 -10.00
CA LEU A 514 -18.26 10.58 -9.48
C LEU A 514 -17.30 9.45 -9.86
N ALA A 515 -16.73 8.79 -8.87
CA ALA A 515 -16.02 7.53 -9.07
C ALA A 515 -16.99 6.37 -8.84
N CYS A 516 -17.01 5.43 -9.78
CA CYS A 516 -17.91 4.29 -9.79
C CYS A 516 -17.13 2.99 -9.96
N ASP A 517 -17.60 1.94 -9.31
CA ASP A 517 -17.22 0.56 -9.61
C ASP A 517 -17.97 0.12 -10.87
N HIS A 518 -17.22 -0.11 -11.95
CA HIS A 518 -17.80 -0.44 -13.25
C HIS A 518 -18.53 -1.80 -13.28
N ARG A 519 -18.37 -2.63 -12.23
CA ARG A 519 -19.09 -3.91 -12.11
C ARG A 519 -20.56 -3.73 -11.75
N THR A 520 -20.89 -2.68 -10.99
CA THR A 520 -22.26 -2.43 -10.50
C THR A 520 -22.91 -1.21 -11.14
N VAL A 521 -22.11 -0.23 -11.56
CA VAL A 521 -22.61 1.01 -12.19
C VAL A 521 -21.96 1.14 -13.57
N ASP A 522 -22.79 1.18 -14.61
CA ASP A 522 -22.32 1.47 -15.97
C ASP A 522 -22.33 2.98 -16.29
N GLY A 523 -21.79 3.34 -17.46
CA GLY A 523 -21.73 4.74 -17.89
C GLY A 523 -23.09 5.42 -18.01
N ALA A 524 -24.14 4.69 -18.41
CA ALA A 524 -25.48 5.25 -18.60
C ALA A 524 -26.17 5.49 -17.25
N THR A 525 -26.14 4.51 -16.35
CA THR A 525 -26.69 4.61 -14.99
C THR A 525 -25.99 5.72 -14.21
N GLY A 526 -24.66 5.79 -14.27
CA GLY A 526 -23.90 6.87 -13.64
C GLY A 526 -24.25 8.26 -14.20
N ALA A 527 -24.40 8.38 -15.53
CA ALA A 527 -24.78 9.63 -16.17
C ALA A 527 -26.22 10.06 -15.84
N GLN A 528 -27.17 9.11 -15.80
CA GLN A 528 -28.56 9.37 -15.42
C GLN A 528 -28.66 9.84 -13.96
N PHE A 529 -27.89 9.24 -13.05
CA PHE A 529 -27.79 9.69 -11.68
C PHE A 529 -27.28 11.13 -11.58
N LEU A 530 -26.20 11.47 -12.31
CA LEU A 530 -25.66 12.83 -12.32
C LEU A 530 -26.62 13.84 -12.97
N LEU A 531 -27.41 13.42 -13.95
CA LEU A 531 -28.45 14.26 -14.56
C LEU A 531 -29.58 14.58 -13.56
N THR A 532 -30.05 13.58 -12.80
CA THR A 532 -31.01 13.80 -11.72
C THR A 532 -30.43 14.69 -10.63
N LEU A 533 -29.17 14.45 -10.23
CA LEU A 533 -28.47 15.27 -9.25
C LEU A 533 -28.35 16.73 -9.70
N LYS A 534 -28.04 16.96 -10.98
CA LYS A 534 -28.04 18.31 -11.58
C LYS A 534 -29.38 19.00 -11.40
N GLY A 535 -30.48 18.29 -11.66
CA GLY A 535 -31.84 18.81 -11.47
C GLY A 535 -32.10 19.34 -10.07
N PHE A 536 -31.69 18.58 -9.04
CA PHE A 536 -31.82 18.99 -7.63
C PHE A 536 -30.92 20.16 -7.24
N ILE A 537 -29.66 20.16 -7.69
CA ILE A 537 -28.69 21.20 -7.33
C ILE A 537 -29.01 22.53 -8.03
N GLU A 538 -29.31 22.49 -9.33
CA GLU A 538 -29.64 23.71 -10.09
C GLU A 538 -31.04 24.24 -9.76
N ASN A 539 -31.93 23.40 -9.21
CA ASN A 539 -33.27 23.79 -8.75
C ASN A 539 -33.56 23.31 -7.32
N PRO A 540 -32.97 23.93 -6.29
CA PRO A 540 -33.02 23.43 -4.91
C PRO A 540 -34.42 23.26 -4.31
N VAL A 541 -35.42 24.01 -4.80
CA VAL A 541 -36.81 23.92 -4.34
C VAL A 541 -37.38 22.50 -4.56
N THR A 542 -36.90 21.79 -5.58
CA THR A 542 -37.32 20.41 -5.88
C THR A 542 -36.91 19.40 -4.81
N MET A 543 -35.96 19.74 -3.93
CA MET A 543 -35.55 18.88 -2.80
C MET A 543 -36.51 18.95 -1.61
N LEU A 544 -37.45 19.90 -1.59
CA LEU A 544 -38.40 20.13 -0.49
C LEU A 544 -39.78 19.51 -0.74
N VAL A 545 -40.03 19.01 -1.95
CA VAL A 545 -41.33 18.49 -2.40
C VAL A 545 -41.43 16.99 -2.17
#